data_AF-A0A8H5MG14-F1
#
_entry.id   AF-A0A8H5MG14-F1
#
_cell.length_a   1.000
_cell.length_b   1.000
_cell.length_c   1.000
_cell.angle_alpha   90.00
_cell.angle_beta   90.00
_cell.angle_gamma   90.00
#
_symmetry.space_group_name_H-M   'P 1'
#
loop_
_entity.id
_entity.type
_entity.pdbx_description
1 polymer ?
#
loop_
_entity_poly.entity_id
_entity_poly.type
_entity_poly.pdbx_seq_one_letter_code
_entity_poly.pdbx_strand_id
1 'polypeptide(L)'
;MEIFQAWMGTQPTLPPNVKVARDAAMWTQRTRSRLKRNLIQEILLNPNNPPAKAAIQAFRDSIPIVRVPRLSKLYPPPGHWVIESEEIKNIWKNHLQNGKQPDKRIPRRPMAMVDFLKLQENLTAARSANFVDDETGTPILLIAREFCAKESLVSWANGVVLGNVDLERSIRKEDGDCLVLTGWSAGSRSRPQFDFVRNFLRKQTEDRKKSVRYQAASVFALFWNLVRALGPVDAVQDVENFLEESGMYRMDTGALYGDREDEYTIEADGTPMRFADPHMAPPSGVMARNYCRVGAK
;
A
#
# COMPACT_ATOMS: atom_id res chain seq x y z
N MET A 1 -53.44 -10.99 -21.44
CA MET A 1 -52.37 -11.90 -20.97
C MET A 1 -51.76 -12.74 -22.10
N GLU A 2 -52.47 -12.98 -23.21
CA GLU A 2 -51.98 -13.77 -24.35
C GLU A 2 -50.93 -13.07 -25.23
N ILE A 3 -50.93 -11.73 -25.31
CA ILE A 3 -49.98 -10.97 -26.14
C ILE A 3 -48.53 -11.05 -25.59
N PHE A 4 -48.37 -11.11 -24.27
CA PHE A 4 -47.06 -11.25 -23.63
C PHE A 4 -46.48 -12.67 -23.80
N GLN A 5 -47.34 -13.69 -23.85
CA GLN A 5 -46.94 -15.07 -24.14
C GLN A 5 -46.59 -15.28 -25.62
N ALA A 6 -47.31 -14.63 -26.54
CA ALA A 6 -46.97 -14.64 -27.97
C ALA A 6 -45.60 -13.97 -28.26
N TRP A 7 -45.26 -12.92 -27.50
CA TRP A 7 -43.95 -12.26 -27.60
C TRP A 7 -42.80 -13.10 -27.00
N MET A 8 -43.05 -13.84 -25.91
CA MET A 8 -42.05 -14.78 -25.38
C MET A 8 -41.87 -16.03 -26.25
N GLY A 9 -42.90 -16.45 -27.01
CA GLY A 9 -42.85 -17.62 -27.90
C GLY A 9 -42.12 -17.39 -29.23
N THR A 10 -41.75 -16.15 -29.55
CA THR A 10 -41.10 -15.78 -30.82
C THR A 10 -39.80 -14.99 -30.56
N GLN A 11 -38.97 -15.44 -29.62
CA GLN A 11 -37.61 -14.92 -29.55
C GLN A 11 -36.85 -15.31 -30.84
N PRO A 12 -36.48 -14.35 -31.71
CA PRO A 12 -35.68 -14.69 -32.87
C PRO A 12 -34.39 -15.32 -32.38
N THR A 13 -34.12 -16.55 -32.83
CA THR A 13 -32.89 -17.24 -32.50
C THR A 13 -31.73 -16.32 -32.88
N LEU A 14 -30.90 -15.95 -31.90
CA LEU A 14 -29.78 -15.04 -32.12
C LEU A 14 -29.01 -15.42 -33.40
N PRO A 15 -28.69 -14.45 -34.27
CA PRO A 15 -27.88 -14.71 -35.46
C PRO A 15 -26.61 -15.50 -35.11
N PRO A 16 -26.16 -16.46 -35.95
CA PRO A 16 -25.03 -17.33 -35.61
C PRO A 16 -23.76 -16.57 -35.17
N ASN A 17 -23.45 -15.45 -35.82
CA ASN A 17 -22.35 -14.55 -35.44
C ASN A 17 -22.53 -13.94 -34.03
N VAL A 18 -23.76 -13.58 -33.66
CA VAL A 18 -24.08 -13.05 -32.33
C VAL A 18 -24.02 -14.15 -31.27
N LYS A 19 -24.45 -15.38 -31.59
CA LYS A 19 -24.28 -16.55 -30.70
C LYS A 19 -22.81 -16.84 -30.44
N VAL A 20 -21.99 -16.91 -31.49
CA VAL A 20 -20.54 -17.15 -31.37
C VAL A 20 -19.89 -16.04 -30.54
N ALA A 21 -20.20 -14.76 -30.80
CA ALA A 21 -19.68 -13.64 -30.04
C ALA A 21 -20.10 -13.69 -28.56
N ARG A 22 -21.37 -14.01 -28.28
CA ARG A 22 -21.89 -14.15 -26.92
C ARG A 22 -21.22 -15.32 -26.18
N ASP A 23 -21.09 -16.47 -26.83
CA ASP A 23 -20.51 -17.66 -26.21
C ASP A 23 -19.01 -17.46 -25.96
N ALA A 24 -18.30 -16.78 -26.87
CA ALA A 24 -16.93 -16.33 -26.66
C ALA A 24 -16.82 -15.36 -25.48
N ALA A 25 -17.70 -14.34 -25.40
CA ALA A 25 -17.73 -13.39 -24.29
C ALA A 25 -18.02 -14.09 -22.94
N MET A 26 -18.98 -15.01 -22.90
CA MET A 26 -19.28 -15.82 -21.71
C MET A 26 -18.09 -16.69 -21.31
N TRP A 27 -17.40 -17.31 -22.27
CA TRP A 27 -16.20 -18.10 -22.01
C TRP A 27 -15.09 -17.23 -21.42
N THR A 28 -14.82 -16.05 -22.00
CA THR A 28 -13.86 -15.09 -21.46
C THR A 28 -14.23 -14.65 -20.05
N GLN A 29 -15.50 -14.37 -19.79
CA GLN A 29 -15.97 -14.00 -18.45
C GLN A 29 -15.77 -15.14 -17.44
N ARG A 30 -16.13 -16.38 -17.79
CA ARG A 30 -15.92 -17.56 -16.93
C ARG A 30 -14.44 -17.78 -16.62
N THR A 31 -13.57 -17.65 -17.62
CA THR A 31 -12.13 -17.76 -17.46
C THR A 31 -11.60 -16.68 -16.51
N ARG A 32 -11.99 -15.41 -16.70
CA ARG A 32 -11.62 -14.31 -15.80
C ARG A 32 -12.11 -14.54 -14.37
N SER A 33 -13.36 -14.96 -14.18
CA SER A 33 -13.91 -15.27 -12.85
C SER A 33 -13.19 -16.45 -12.17
N ARG A 34 -12.73 -17.44 -12.94
CA ARG A 34 -11.90 -18.53 -12.41
C ARG A 34 -10.51 -18.02 -12.00
N LEU A 35 -9.84 -17.25 -12.86
CA LEU A 35 -8.53 -16.67 -12.55
C LEU A 35 -8.58 -15.78 -11.31
N LYS A 36 -9.59 -14.90 -11.20
CA LYS A 36 -9.80 -14.06 -10.02
C LYS A 36 -10.01 -14.87 -8.76
N ARG A 37 -10.84 -15.93 -8.80
CA ARG A 37 -11.04 -16.82 -7.63
C ARG A 37 -9.75 -17.53 -7.21
N ASN A 38 -9.00 -18.04 -8.17
CA ASN A 38 -7.71 -18.68 -7.91
C ASN A 38 -6.74 -17.69 -7.26
N LEU A 39 -6.65 -16.47 -7.81
CA LEU A 39 -5.81 -15.42 -7.24
C LEU A 39 -6.22 -15.09 -5.80
N ILE A 40 -7.51 -14.85 -5.53
CA ILE A 40 -8.02 -14.57 -4.18
C ILE A 40 -7.61 -15.65 -3.18
N GLN A 41 -7.61 -16.92 -3.60
CA GLN A 41 -7.17 -18.03 -2.76
C GLN A 41 -5.65 -18.04 -2.58
N GLU A 42 -4.89 -17.84 -3.66
CA GLU A 42 -3.42 -17.82 -3.67
C GLU A 42 -2.85 -16.71 -2.76
N ILE A 43 -3.49 -15.54 -2.73
CA ILE A 43 -3.04 -14.39 -1.91
C ILE A 43 -3.89 -14.18 -0.64
N LEU A 44 -4.69 -15.18 -0.26
CA LEU A 44 -5.39 -15.24 1.03
C LEU A 44 -6.38 -14.09 1.31
N LEU A 45 -6.95 -13.47 0.27
CA LEU A 45 -7.89 -12.33 0.43
C LEU A 45 -9.30 -12.73 0.88
N ASN A 46 -9.59 -14.02 1.05
CA ASN A 46 -10.87 -14.49 1.60
C ASN A 46 -10.64 -15.24 2.92
N PRO A 47 -10.53 -14.54 4.06
CA PRO A 47 -10.23 -15.15 5.36
C PRO A 47 -11.34 -16.08 5.89
N ASN A 48 -12.55 -15.98 5.33
CA ASN A 48 -13.69 -16.81 5.72
C ASN A 48 -13.69 -18.20 5.04
N ASN A 49 -12.82 -18.42 4.06
CA ASN A 49 -12.65 -19.73 3.44
C ASN A 49 -11.77 -20.63 4.34
N PRO A 50 -12.19 -21.85 4.75
CA PRO A 50 -11.44 -22.64 5.73
C PRO A 50 -9.96 -22.93 5.37
N PRO A 51 -9.61 -23.29 4.13
CA PRO A 51 -8.21 -23.38 3.69
C PRO A 51 -7.42 -22.08 3.85
N ALA A 52 -8.03 -20.94 3.54
CA ALA A 52 -7.39 -19.64 3.69
C ALA A 52 -7.20 -19.30 5.17
N LYS A 53 -8.18 -19.59 6.03
CA LYS A 53 -8.07 -19.38 7.49
C LYS A 53 -6.89 -20.17 8.08
N ALA A 54 -6.74 -21.44 7.68
CA ALA A 54 -5.61 -22.26 8.12
C ALA A 54 -4.27 -21.70 7.62
N ALA A 55 -4.18 -21.30 6.36
CA ALA A 55 -2.98 -20.70 5.79
C ALA A 55 -2.62 -19.34 6.41
N ILE A 56 -3.60 -18.50 6.70
CA ILE A 56 -3.43 -17.23 7.41
C ILE A 56 -2.90 -17.48 8.83
N GLN A 57 -3.46 -18.46 9.53
CA GLN A 57 -2.98 -18.81 10.87
C GLN A 57 -1.54 -19.34 10.82
N ALA A 58 -1.24 -20.25 9.89
CA ALA A 58 0.11 -20.75 9.68
C ALA A 58 1.11 -19.64 9.34
N PHE A 59 0.71 -18.67 8.52
CA PHE A 59 1.52 -17.49 8.22
C PHE A 59 1.81 -16.68 9.49
N ARG A 60 0.78 -16.38 10.30
CA ARG A 60 0.94 -15.64 11.56
C ARG A 60 1.85 -16.38 12.55
N ASP A 61 1.64 -17.69 12.69
CA ASP A 61 2.42 -18.55 13.60
C ASP A 61 3.87 -18.70 13.15
N SER A 62 4.15 -18.54 11.84
CA SER A 62 5.52 -18.58 11.32
C SER A 62 6.36 -17.34 11.68
N ILE A 63 5.72 -16.25 12.12
CA ILE A 63 6.41 -14.99 12.43
C ILE A 63 6.90 -15.03 13.89
N PRO A 64 8.23 -15.02 14.13
CA PRO A 64 8.77 -15.05 15.48
C PRO A 64 8.39 -13.79 16.27
N ILE A 65 8.05 -13.98 17.56
CA ILE A 65 7.85 -12.87 18.49
C ILE A 65 9.20 -12.46 19.06
N VAL A 66 9.53 -11.17 18.96
CA VAL A 66 10.73 -10.56 19.55
C VAL A 66 10.28 -9.62 20.66
N ARG A 67 10.70 -9.91 21.89
CA ARG A 67 10.42 -9.05 23.04
C ARG A 67 11.46 -7.95 23.13
N VAL A 68 10.99 -6.71 23.18
CA VAL A 68 11.85 -5.52 23.16
C VAL A 68 11.72 -4.79 24.50
N PRO A 69 12.76 -4.83 25.37
CA PRO A 69 12.72 -4.09 26.61
C PRO A 69 12.82 -2.59 26.35
N ARG A 70 12.24 -1.76 27.23
CA ARG A 70 12.38 -0.31 27.09
C ARG A 70 13.81 0.13 27.39
N LEU A 71 14.41 0.88 26.47
CA LEU A 71 15.73 1.46 26.69
C LEU A 71 15.64 2.64 27.65
N SER A 72 16.52 2.68 28.65
CA SER A 72 16.69 3.85 29.52
C SER A 72 17.21 5.09 28.76
N LYS A 73 17.91 4.86 27.64
CA LYS A 73 18.39 5.89 26.73
C LYS A 73 18.12 5.46 25.28
N LEU A 74 17.45 6.32 24.52
CA LEU A 74 17.12 6.06 23.13
C LEU A 74 18.38 5.85 22.28
N TYR A 75 18.34 4.82 21.45
CA TYR A 75 19.39 4.48 20.50
C TYR A 75 18.81 3.97 19.17
N PRO A 76 19.32 4.42 18.01
CA PRO A 76 20.28 5.51 17.83
C PRO A 76 19.75 6.86 18.37
N PRO A 77 20.64 7.85 18.67
CA PRO A 77 20.21 9.13 19.18
C PRO A 77 19.24 9.85 18.22
N PRO A 78 18.09 10.36 18.70
CA PRO A 78 17.17 11.11 17.87
C PRO A 78 17.84 12.32 17.20
N GLY A 79 17.35 12.71 16.03
CA GLY A 79 17.82 13.91 15.33
C GLY A 79 19.21 13.79 14.70
N HIS A 80 19.73 12.57 14.53
CA HIS A 80 20.99 12.30 13.85
C HIS A 80 20.74 11.59 12.51
N TRP A 81 21.67 11.76 11.56
CA TRP A 81 21.85 10.85 10.44
C TRP A 81 22.65 9.65 10.92
N VAL A 82 22.04 8.48 10.95
CA VAL A 82 22.71 7.22 11.25
C VAL A 82 23.48 6.77 10.02
N ILE A 83 24.73 6.39 10.26
CA ILE A 83 25.65 5.94 9.24
C ILE A 83 26.20 4.57 9.63
N GLU A 84 26.15 3.63 8.69
CA GLU A 84 26.54 2.24 8.95
C GLU A 84 28.05 2.01 8.79
N SER A 85 28.74 2.83 7.97
CA SER A 85 30.17 2.67 7.67
C SER A 85 30.88 4.01 7.42
N GLU A 86 32.21 4.04 7.57
CA GLU A 86 32.99 5.25 7.31
C GLU A 86 33.01 5.60 5.81
N GLU A 87 32.86 4.62 4.93
CA GLU A 87 32.72 4.80 3.49
C GLU A 87 31.46 5.60 3.15
N ILE A 88 30.30 5.21 3.71
CA ILE A 88 29.03 5.93 3.56
C ILE A 88 29.17 7.35 4.12
N LYS A 89 29.83 7.51 5.28
CA LYS A 89 30.11 8.82 5.85
C LYS A 89 30.90 9.71 4.90
N ASN A 90 31.94 9.19 4.28
CA ASN A 90 32.77 9.95 3.34
C ASN A 90 31.99 10.38 2.09
N ILE A 91 31.09 9.54 1.59
CA ILE A 91 30.21 9.86 0.45
C ILE A 91 29.25 11.00 0.82
N TRP A 92 28.59 10.91 1.98
CA TRP A 92 27.46 11.78 2.31
C TRP A 92 27.83 13.03 3.11
N LYS A 93 28.98 13.06 3.80
CA LYS A 93 29.37 14.15 4.70
C LYS A 93 29.23 15.53 4.06
N ASN A 94 29.77 15.73 2.86
CA ASN A 94 29.70 17.01 2.18
C ASN A 94 28.25 17.39 1.80
N HIS A 95 27.46 16.44 1.32
CA HIS A 95 26.06 16.68 0.96
C HIS A 95 25.23 17.07 2.19
N LEU A 96 25.37 16.35 3.30
CA LEU A 96 24.60 16.59 4.52
C LEU A 96 25.03 17.88 5.23
N GLN A 97 26.30 18.26 5.16
CA GLN A 97 26.84 19.47 5.82
C GLN A 97 26.70 20.73 4.98
N ASN A 98 26.85 20.64 3.65
CA ASN A 98 26.97 21.81 2.77
C ASN A 98 25.93 21.83 1.63
N GLY A 99 25.24 20.71 1.37
CA GLY A 99 24.26 20.59 0.29
C GLY A 99 23.06 21.53 0.46
N LYS A 100 22.36 21.82 -0.64
CA LYS A 100 21.20 22.73 -0.62
C LYS A 100 20.12 22.21 0.33
N GLN A 101 19.75 23.02 1.31
CA GLN A 101 18.68 22.70 2.26
C GLN A 101 17.35 23.35 1.83
N PRO A 102 16.27 22.57 1.63
CA PRO A 102 14.96 23.12 1.29
C PRO A 102 14.42 24.11 2.33
N ASP A 103 14.46 23.79 3.62
CA ASP A 103 14.07 24.68 4.70
C ASP A 103 15.29 25.11 5.53
N LYS A 104 15.80 26.31 5.26
CA LYS A 104 16.97 26.89 5.94
C LYS A 104 16.76 27.17 7.44
N ARG A 105 15.53 27.09 7.94
CA ARG A 105 15.22 27.32 9.36
C ARG A 105 15.51 26.08 10.22
N ILE A 106 15.61 24.91 9.60
CA ILE A 106 15.88 23.65 10.31
C ILE A 106 17.40 23.54 10.49
N PRO A 107 17.93 23.28 11.71
CA PRO A 107 19.34 23.05 11.89
C PRO A 107 19.77 21.74 11.21
N ARG A 108 20.98 21.72 10.66
CA ARG A 108 21.54 20.50 10.06
C ARG A 108 21.73 19.44 11.15
N ARG A 109 21.33 18.22 10.82
CA ARG A 109 21.46 17.09 11.73
C ARG A 109 22.91 16.59 11.76
N PRO A 110 23.47 16.33 12.94
CA PRO A 110 24.76 15.65 13.06
C PRO A 110 24.69 14.22 12.53
N MET A 111 25.85 13.65 12.20
CA MET A 111 25.99 12.25 11.81
C MET A 111 26.39 11.41 13.03
N ALA A 112 25.78 10.23 13.19
CA ALA A 112 26.11 9.26 14.22
C ALA A 112 26.45 7.92 13.55
N MET A 113 27.67 7.42 13.82
CA MET A 113 28.01 6.05 13.45
C MET A 113 27.17 5.09 14.27
N VAL A 114 26.53 4.13 13.61
CA VAL A 114 25.80 3.07 14.30
C VAL A 114 26.78 2.16 15.02
N ASP A 115 26.43 1.84 16.25
CA ASP A 115 27.07 0.88 17.13
C ASP A 115 26.09 -0.27 17.21
N PHE A 116 26.32 -1.28 16.38
CA PHE A 116 25.44 -2.43 16.25
C PHE A 116 25.28 -3.20 17.57
N LEU A 117 26.21 -3.07 18.52
CA LEU A 117 26.12 -3.68 19.86
C LEU A 117 25.07 -3.01 20.76
N LYS A 118 24.61 -1.81 20.42
CA LYS A 118 23.55 -1.08 21.14
C LYS A 118 22.17 -1.27 20.53
N LEU A 119 22.07 -1.92 19.37
CA LEU A 119 20.78 -2.27 18.77
C LEU A 119 20.19 -3.48 19.50
N GLN A 120 18.89 -3.43 19.76
CA GLN A 120 18.19 -4.53 20.44
C GLN A 120 17.92 -5.70 19.50
N GLU A 121 17.72 -5.43 18.21
CA GLU A 121 17.61 -6.44 17.15
C GLU A 121 18.15 -5.84 15.84
N ASN A 122 18.81 -6.68 15.04
CA ASN A 122 19.19 -6.36 13.67
C ASN A 122 18.56 -7.39 12.71
N LEU A 123 17.37 -7.07 12.21
CA LEU A 123 16.59 -8.00 11.38
C LEU A 123 17.08 -7.96 9.93
N THR A 124 17.44 -9.12 9.38
CA THR A 124 17.87 -9.22 7.98
C THR A 124 16.70 -9.11 7.00
N ALA A 125 17.01 -8.89 5.72
CA ALA A 125 16.00 -8.75 4.67
C ALA A 125 15.10 -9.98 4.48
N ALA A 126 15.58 -11.17 4.87
CA ALA A 126 14.86 -12.44 4.74
C ALA A 126 14.00 -12.80 5.96
N ARG A 127 14.14 -12.09 7.08
CA ARG A 127 13.45 -12.44 8.33
C ARG A 127 12.22 -11.57 8.57
N SER A 128 11.15 -12.23 9.01
CA SER A 128 9.98 -11.62 9.62
C SER A 128 10.16 -11.55 11.14
N ALA A 129 9.49 -10.60 11.79
CA ALA A 129 9.43 -10.51 13.25
C ALA A 129 8.20 -9.71 13.69
N ASN A 130 7.58 -10.15 14.79
CA ASN A 130 6.56 -9.40 15.51
C ASN A 130 7.19 -8.87 16.81
N PHE A 131 7.49 -7.59 16.83
CA PHE A 131 8.08 -6.91 17.99
C PHE A 131 7.00 -6.52 18.98
N VAL A 132 7.17 -6.94 20.23
CA VAL A 132 6.27 -6.62 21.34
C VAL A 132 7.05 -5.99 22.48
N ASP A 133 6.41 -5.07 23.20
CA ASP A 133 6.95 -4.50 24.44
C ASP A 133 7.12 -5.63 25.48
N ASP A 134 8.32 -5.75 26.06
CA ASP A 134 8.66 -6.89 26.91
C ASP A 134 7.81 -6.98 28.19
N GLU A 135 7.45 -5.82 28.76
CA GLU A 135 6.69 -5.72 30.00
C GLU A 135 5.19 -5.92 29.78
N THR A 136 4.63 -5.25 28.77
CA THR A 136 3.17 -5.21 28.54
C THR A 136 2.68 -6.25 27.55
N GLY A 137 3.57 -6.80 26.72
CA GLY A 137 3.22 -7.66 25.60
C GLY A 137 2.52 -6.93 24.44
N THR A 138 2.40 -5.60 24.49
CA THR A 138 1.73 -4.82 23.46
C THR A 138 2.53 -4.85 22.14
N PRO A 139 1.90 -5.11 20.98
CA PRO A 139 2.55 -5.02 19.69
C PRO A 139 3.13 -3.63 19.40
N ILE A 140 4.39 -3.58 19.00
CA ILE A 140 5.10 -2.34 18.63
C ILE A 140 5.24 -2.25 17.10
N LEU A 141 5.67 -3.34 16.46
CA LEU A 141 6.00 -3.36 15.04
C LEU A 141 5.89 -4.79 14.49
N LEU A 142 5.19 -4.94 13.37
CA LEU A 142 5.21 -6.16 12.57
C LEU A 142 6.05 -5.95 11.33
N ILE A 143 7.09 -6.76 11.16
CA ILE A 143 7.81 -6.92 9.90
C ILE A 143 7.43 -8.26 9.33
N ALA A 144 6.63 -8.25 8.27
CA ALA A 144 6.19 -9.46 7.57
C ALA A 144 6.84 -9.51 6.18
N ARG A 145 7.75 -10.46 5.98
CA ARG A 145 8.30 -10.81 4.66
C ARG A 145 7.32 -11.70 3.91
N GLU A 146 7.45 -11.69 2.58
CA GLU A 146 6.58 -12.49 1.68
C GLU A 146 5.08 -12.23 1.92
N PHE A 147 4.75 -11.00 2.32
CA PHE A 147 3.40 -10.56 2.66
C PHE A 147 2.40 -10.73 1.49
N CYS A 148 2.91 -10.77 0.27
CA CYS A 148 2.21 -11.25 -0.91
C CYS A 148 3.09 -12.26 -1.64
N ALA A 149 2.67 -13.53 -1.68
CA ALA A 149 3.44 -14.61 -2.31
C ALA A 149 3.46 -14.53 -3.85
N LYS A 150 2.57 -13.73 -4.46
CA LYS A 150 2.43 -13.65 -5.92
C LYS A 150 3.39 -12.60 -6.50
N GLU A 151 4.53 -13.06 -7.03
CA GLU A 151 5.58 -12.19 -7.59
C GLU A 151 5.07 -11.22 -8.66
N SER A 152 4.17 -11.66 -9.55
CA SER A 152 3.60 -10.80 -10.60
C SER A 152 2.88 -9.58 -10.00
N LEU A 153 2.19 -9.75 -8.86
CA LEU A 153 1.51 -8.66 -8.17
C LEU A 153 2.49 -7.71 -7.52
N VAL A 154 3.52 -8.25 -6.88
CA VAL A 154 4.58 -7.45 -6.25
C VAL A 154 5.28 -6.61 -7.31
N SER A 155 5.60 -7.21 -8.47
CA SER A 155 6.21 -6.52 -9.61
C SER A 155 5.34 -5.40 -10.15
N TRP A 156 4.04 -5.67 -10.37
CA TRP A 156 3.09 -4.65 -10.80
C TRP A 156 2.96 -3.49 -9.79
N ALA A 157 2.76 -3.82 -8.52
CA ALA A 157 2.64 -2.83 -7.45
C ALA A 157 3.90 -1.97 -7.33
N ASN A 158 5.09 -2.58 -7.46
CA ASN A 158 6.36 -1.86 -7.48
C ASN A 158 6.46 -0.91 -8.67
N GLY A 159 6.00 -1.32 -9.86
CA GLY A 159 5.90 -0.45 -11.03
C GLY A 159 5.05 0.80 -10.78
N VAL A 160 3.88 0.62 -10.15
CA VAL A 160 3.00 1.74 -9.75
C VAL A 160 3.69 2.64 -8.72
N VAL A 161 4.33 2.05 -7.70
CA VAL A 161 5.06 2.80 -6.64
C VAL A 161 6.17 3.65 -7.25
N LEU A 162 7.04 3.07 -8.08
CA LEU A 162 8.14 3.78 -8.72
C LEU A 162 7.62 4.86 -9.65
N GLY A 163 6.57 4.57 -10.43
CA GLY A 163 5.93 5.56 -11.30
C GLY A 163 5.39 6.77 -10.53
N ASN A 164 4.74 6.57 -9.38
CA ASN A 164 4.25 7.66 -8.53
C ASN A 164 5.41 8.45 -7.91
N VAL A 165 6.42 7.75 -7.37
CA VAL A 165 7.62 8.35 -6.78
C VAL A 165 8.37 9.26 -7.76
N ASP A 166 8.40 8.94 -9.05
CA ASP A 166 9.05 9.76 -10.07
C ASP A 166 8.18 10.93 -10.57
N LEU A 167 6.86 10.83 -10.41
CA LEU A 167 5.91 11.86 -10.85
C LEU A 167 5.59 12.88 -9.76
N GLU A 168 5.73 12.50 -8.49
CA GLU A 168 5.25 13.25 -7.35
C GLU A 168 6.39 13.82 -6.50
N ARG A 169 6.09 14.92 -5.82
CA ARG A 169 7.02 15.60 -4.93
C ARG A 169 7.09 14.87 -3.61
N SER A 170 8.30 14.57 -3.15
CA SER A 170 8.47 14.04 -1.81
C SER A 170 7.94 14.98 -0.73
N ILE A 171 7.24 14.40 0.25
CA ILE A 171 6.83 15.08 1.48
C ILE A 171 7.98 15.27 2.48
N ARG A 172 9.13 14.62 2.24
CA ARG A 172 10.33 14.65 3.08
C ARG A 172 11.51 15.23 2.31
N LYS A 173 11.42 16.51 1.96
CA LYS A 173 12.40 17.19 1.09
C LYS A 173 13.82 17.26 1.66
N GLU A 174 13.95 17.15 2.98
CA GLU A 174 15.24 17.17 3.68
C GLU A 174 15.97 15.82 3.62
N ASP A 175 15.26 14.74 3.29
CA ASP A 175 15.81 13.39 3.25
C ASP A 175 16.31 13.10 1.82
N GLY A 176 17.39 12.30 1.70
CA GLY A 176 17.97 11.94 0.39
C GLY A 176 17.10 10.98 -0.43
N ASP A 177 16.15 10.31 0.23
CA ASP A 177 15.22 9.37 -0.36
C ASP A 177 13.88 10.01 -0.75
N CYS A 178 13.06 9.28 -1.51
CA CYS A 178 11.75 9.77 -1.89
C CYS A 178 10.63 9.05 -1.12
N LEU A 179 9.83 9.86 -0.41
CA LEU A 179 8.55 9.45 0.17
C LEU A 179 7.46 10.37 -0.36
N VAL A 180 6.48 9.82 -1.07
CA VAL A 180 5.34 10.57 -1.62
C VAL A 180 4.05 10.18 -0.90
N LEU A 181 3.17 11.15 -0.70
CA LEU A 181 1.87 10.95 -0.05
C LEU A 181 0.81 10.78 -1.12
N THR A 182 -0.09 9.81 -0.94
CA THR A 182 -1.23 9.51 -1.82
C THR A 182 -2.51 9.53 -1.00
N GLY A 183 -3.64 9.91 -1.63
CA GLY A 183 -4.95 9.94 -1.00
C GLY A 183 -5.35 11.33 -0.49
N TRP A 184 -6.20 11.36 0.52
CA TRP A 184 -6.73 12.57 1.12
C TRP A 184 -5.72 13.23 2.06
N SER A 185 -5.70 14.57 2.09
CA SER A 185 -4.86 15.35 3.00
C SER A 185 -5.60 16.57 3.52
N ALA A 186 -5.18 17.09 4.68
CA ALA A 186 -5.70 18.34 5.24
C ALA A 186 -5.24 19.61 4.49
N GLY A 187 -4.44 19.47 3.43
CA GLY A 187 -3.92 20.59 2.65
C GLY A 187 -2.82 21.38 3.35
N SER A 188 -2.59 22.61 2.88
CA SER A 188 -1.54 23.50 3.43
C SER A 188 -1.93 24.04 4.79
N ARG A 189 -0.97 24.15 5.72
CA ARG A 189 -1.19 24.81 7.02
C ARG A 189 -1.68 26.25 6.90
N SER A 190 -1.29 26.95 5.83
CA SER A 190 -1.71 28.35 5.59
C SER A 190 -3.10 28.48 4.97
N ARG A 191 -3.63 27.41 4.37
CA ARG A 191 -4.94 27.33 3.72
C ARG A 191 -5.44 25.87 3.82
N PRO A 192 -5.88 25.45 5.02
CA PRO A 192 -6.29 24.07 5.24
C PRO A 192 -7.53 23.80 4.39
N GLN A 193 -7.44 22.81 3.53
CA GLN A 193 -8.53 22.35 2.70
C GLN A 193 -8.39 20.85 2.58
N PHE A 194 -9.41 20.14 3.03
CA PHE A 194 -9.46 18.70 2.87
C PHE A 194 -9.68 18.36 1.40
N ASP A 195 -8.67 17.78 0.78
CA ASP A 195 -8.66 17.43 -0.63
C ASP A 195 -7.63 16.33 -0.87
N PHE A 196 -7.77 15.65 -2.00
CA PHE A 196 -6.78 14.70 -2.46
C PHE A 196 -5.48 15.41 -2.79
N VAL A 197 -4.38 14.74 -2.50
CA VAL A 197 -3.04 15.29 -2.71
C VAL A 197 -2.84 15.85 -4.13
N ARG A 198 -2.18 17.02 -4.17
CA ARG A 198 -1.82 17.75 -5.40
C ARG A 198 -0.30 17.96 -5.44
N ASN A 199 0.45 16.87 -5.51
CA ASN A 199 1.91 16.84 -5.34
C ASN A 199 2.69 16.56 -6.63
N PHE A 200 2.06 16.49 -7.81
CA PHE A 200 2.79 16.28 -9.07
C PHE A 200 3.91 17.30 -9.31
N LEU A 201 5.08 16.84 -9.74
CA LEU A 201 6.24 17.68 -10.03
C LEU A 201 6.06 18.57 -11.26
N ARG A 202 5.22 18.12 -12.21
CA ARG A 202 4.91 18.80 -13.48
C ARG A 202 3.41 18.73 -13.75
N LYS A 203 2.89 19.69 -14.53
CA LYS A 203 1.49 19.67 -14.97
C LYS A 203 1.19 18.38 -15.74
N GLN A 204 0.13 17.69 -15.33
CA GLN A 204 -0.39 16.49 -15.99
C GLN A 204 -1.76 16.81 -16.60
N THR A 205 -2.17 16.06 -17.63
CA THR A 205 -3.55 16.05 -18.12
C THR A 205 -4.48 15.45 -17.06
N GLU A 206 -5.76 15.81 -17.07
CA GLU A 206 -6.72 15.27 -16.10
C GLU A 206 -6.87 13.75 -16.21
N ASP A 207 -6.87 13.20 -17.43
CA ASP A 207 -6.94 11.75 -17.66
C ASP A 207 -5.73 11.02 -17.08
N ARG A 208 -4.53 11.61 -17.21
CA ARG A 208 -3.32 11.02 -16.62
C ARG A 208 -3.35 11.09 -15.09
N LYS A 209 -3.85 12.19 -14.50
CA LYS A 209 -4.01 12.28 -13.04
C LYS A 209 -4.99 11.22 -12.54
N LYS A 210 -6.13 11.07 -13.21
CA LYS A 210 -7.14 10.03 -12.93
C LYS A 210 -6.51 8.64 -12.93
N SER A 211 -5.84 8.28 -14.01
CA SER A 211 -5.21 6.98 -14.18
C SER A 211 -4.14 6.69 -13.10
N VAL A 212 -3.22 7.63 -12.87
CA VAL A 212 -2.14 7.46 -11.87
C VAL A 212 -2.72 7.29 -10.46
N ARG A 213 -3.69 8.13 -10.09
CA ARG A 213 -4.34 8.06 -8.78
C ARG A 213 -5.12 6.75 -8.60
N TYR A 214 -5.84 6.30 -9.64
CA TYR A 214 -6.60 5.05 -9.59
C TYR A 214 -5.69 3.84 -9.41
N GLN A 215 -4.57 3.80 -10.13
CA GLN A 215 -3.56 2.74 -9.96
C GLN A 215 -2.97 2.77 -8.55
N ALA A 216 -2.64 3.95 -8.02
CA ALA A 216 -2.10 4.09 -6.68
C ALA A 216 -3.12 3.64 -5.62
N ALA A 217 -4.38 4.07 -5.73
CA ALA A 217 -5.48 3.64 -4.89
C ALA A 217 -5.69 2.12 -4.95
N SER A 218 -5.53 1.52 -6.14
CA SER A 218 -5.64 0.07 -6.31
C SER A 218 -4.53 -0.71 -5.60
N VAL A 219 -3.30 -0.21 -5.63
CA VAL A 219 -2.19 -0.81 -4.87
C VAL A 219 -2.44 -0.70 -3.37
N PHE A 220 -2.88 0.46 -2.88
CA PHE A 220 -3.21 0.62 -1.47
C PHE A 220 -4.39 -0.24 -1.05
N ALA A 221 -5.40 -0.42 -1.90
CA ALA A 221 -6.53 -1.29 -1.60
C ALA A 221 -6.12 -2.76 -1.54
N LEU A 222 -5.27 -3.25 -2.46
CA LEU A 222 -4.68 -4.58 -2.35
C LEU A 222 -3.89 -4.72 -1.03
N PHE A 223 -2.99 -3.77 -0.74
CA PHE A 223 -2.19 -3.78 0.48
C PHE A 223 -3.07 -3.81 1.74
N TRP A 224 -4.11 -2.97 1.80
CA TRP A 224 -5.03 -2.94 2.93
C TRP A 224 -5.78 -4.25 3.10
N ASN A 225 -6.26 -4.86 2.02
CA ASN A 225 -6.95 -6.14 2.11
C ASN A 225 -6.01 -7.29 2.53
N LEU A 226 -4.72 -7.23 2.17
CA LEU A 226 -3.70 -8.14 2.72
C LEU A 226 -3.47 -7.89 4.22
N VAL A 227 -3.41 -6.62 4.66
CA VAL A 227 -3.31 -6.25 6.08
C VAL A 227 -4.51 -6.75 6.88
N ARG A 228 -5.73 -6.61 6.37
CA ARG A 228 -6.94 -7.14 7.00
C ARG A 228 -6.92 -8.67 7.11
N ALA A 229 -6.39 -9.35 6.10
CA ALA A 229 -6.30 -10.81 6.09
C ALA A 229 -5.19 -11.35 7.01
N LEU A 230 -4.00 -10.77 6.94
CA LEU A 230 -2.77 -11.34 7.52
C LEU A 230 -2.28 -10.61 8.77
N GLY A 231 -2.56 -9.30 8.88
CA GLY A 231 -2.08 -8.46 9.97
C GLY A 231 -2.71 -8.77 11.32
N PRO A 232 -2.23 -8.13 12.41
CA PRO A 232 -2.79 -8.30 13.74
C PRO A 232 -4.23 -7.78 13.81
N VAL A 233 -5.14 -8.60 14.33
CA VAL A 233 -6.58 -8.29 14.35
C VAL A 233 -6.86 -6.98 15.08
N ASP A 234 -6.24 -6.77 16.23
CA ASP A 234 -6.47 -5.59 17.07
C ASP A 234 -6.06 -4.30 16.36
N ALA A 235 -4.92 -4.30 15.65
CA ALA A 235 -4.44 -3.14 14.90
C ALA A 235 -5.34 -2.83 13.69
N VAL A 236 -5.85 -3.87 13.02
CA VAL A 236 -6.82 -3.69 11.92
C VAL A 236 -8.12 -3.10 12.46
N GLN A 237 -8.64 -3.64 13.56
CA GLN A 237 -9.89 -3.20 14.14
C GLN A 237 -9.81 -1.76 14.66
N ASP A 238 -8.69 -1.37 15.27
CA ASP A 238 -8.45 0.01 15.72
C ASP A 238 -8.57 1.02 14.57
N VAL A 239 -7.95 0.69 13.43
CA VAL A 239 -8.05 1.53 12.22
C VAL A 239 -9.46 1.53 11.65
N GLU A 240 -10.14 0.38 11.56
CA GLU A 240 -11.51 0.32 11.03
C GLU A 240 -12.48 1.12 11.93
N ASN A 241 -12.39 0.97 13.25
CA ASN A 241 -13.19 1.74 14.22
C ASN A 241 -12.96 3.24 14.06
N PHE A 242 -11.70 3.68 13.98
CA PHE A 242 -11.37 5.08 13.76
C PHE A 242 -11.98 5.63 12.47
N LEU A 243 -11.97 4.85 11.39
CA LEU A 243 -12.54 5.27 10.11
C LEU A 243 -14.07 5.34 10.13
N GLU A 244 -14.72 4.42 10.83
CA GLU A 244 -16.17 4.44 11.06
C GLU A 244 -16.60 5.64 11.91
N GLU A 245 -15.92 5.87 13.03
CA GLU A 245 -16.23 6.97 13.97
C GLU A 245 -15.96 8.35 13.37
N SER A 246 -14.88 8.50 12.61
CA SER A 246 -14.49 9.79 12.01
C SER A 246 -15.29 10.15 10.75
N GLY A 247 -15.96 9.18 10.13
CA GLY A 247 -16.62 9.37 8.83
C GLY A 247 -15.65 9.74 7.70
N MET A 248 -14.36 9.45 7.85
CA MET A 248 -13.35 9.79 6.85
C MET A 248 -13.55 9.02 5.55
N TYR A 249 -13.32 9.70 4.43
CA TYR A 249 -13.33 9.07 3.11
C TYR A 249 -12.24 8.00 3.01
N ARG A 250 -12.60 6.84 2.47
CA ARG A 250 -11.60 5.86 2.01
C ARG A 250 -10.78 6.43 0.85
N MET A 251 -9.66 5.79 0.53
CA MET A 251 -8.88 6.13 -0.68
C MET A 251 -9.59 5.64 -1.94
N ASP A 252 -10.72 6.28 -2.24
CA ASP A 252 -11.53 6.07 -3.44
C ASP A 252 -11.33 7.29 -4.36
N THR A 253 -10.81 7.05 -5.56
CA THR A 253 -10.60 8.09 -6.55
C THR A 253 -11.87 8.56 -7.22
N GLY A 254 -12.90 7.73 -7.28
CA GLY A 254 -14.22 8.12 -7.77
C GLY A 254 -14.76 9.31 -6.99
N ALA A 255 -14.64 9.27 -5.66
CA ALA A 255 -15.16 10.32 -4.77
C ALA A 255 -14.60 11.72 -5.09
N LEU A 256 -13.47 11.78 -5.80
CA LEU A 256 -12.88 13.01 -6.31
C LEU A 256 -13.58 13.58 -7.55
N TYR A 257 -14.19 12.72 -8.36
CA TYR A 257 -14.79 13.05 -9.64
C TYR A 257 -16.32 13.01 -9.64
N GLY A 258 -16.94 12.78 -8.47
CA GLY A 258 -18.38 12.97 -8.25
C GLY A 258 -19.18 11.69 -7.97
N ASP A 259 -18.58 10.51 -8.11
CA ASP A 259 -19.24 9.20 -7.95
C ASP A 259 -18.39 8.29 -7.07
N ARG A 260 -18.94 7.39 -6.24
CA ARG A 260 -18.07 6.37 -5.62
C ARG A 260 -17.72 5.31 -6.66
N GLU A 261 -16.43 4.99 -6.79
CA GLU A 261 -15.99 3.88 -7.63
C GLU A 261 -16.19 2.55 -6.87
N ASP A 262 -16.00 2.54 -5.55
CA ASP A 262 -16.11 1.37 -4.66
C ASP A 262 -15.42 0.11 -5.26
N GLU A 263 -14.31 0.36 -5.96
CA GLU A 263 -13.58 -0.67 -6.68
C GLU A 263 -12.11 -0.35 -6.88
N TYR A 264 -11.35 -1.41 -7.12
CA TYR A 264 -9.98 -1.31 -7.58
C TYR A 264 -9.67 -2.38 -8.62
N THR A 265 -8.57 -2.19 -9.35
CA THR A 265 -8.06 -3.16 -10.31
C THR A 265 -6.67 -3.63 -9.92
N ILE A 266 -6.50 -4.94 -9.82
CA ILE A 266 -5.19 -5.57 -9.67
C ILE A 266 -4.76 -6.14 -11.01
N GLU A 267 -3.48 -6.04 -11.35
CA GLU A 267 -2.90 -6.72 -12.51
C GLU A 267 -2.02 -7.88 -12.06
N ALA A 268 -2.43 -9.11 -12.39
CA ALA A 268 -1.68 -10.33 -12.13
C ALA A 268 -1.45 -11.06 -13.45
N ASP A 269 -0.22 -11.52 -13.70
CA ASP A 269 0.13 -12.28 -14.91
C ASP A 269 -0.36 -11.58 -16.20
N GLY A 270 -0.22 -10.25 -16.27
CA GLY A 270 -0.67 -9.39 -17.39
C GLY A 270 -2.19 -9.30 -17.57
N THR A 271 -2.98 -9.80 -16.61
CA THR A 271 -4.44 -9.78 -16.65
C THR A 271 -5.00 -8.81 -15.61
N PRO A 272 -5.69 -7.73 -16.03
CA PRO A 272 -6.38 -6.85 -15.10
C PRO A 272 -7.64 -7.53 -14.53
N MET A 273 -7.78 -7.47 -13.22
CA MET A 273 -8.88 -8.05 -12.46
C MET A 273 -9.53 -6.96 -11.61
N ARG A 274 -10.80 -6.66 -11.90
CA ARG A 274 -11.60 -5.68 -11.16
C ARG A 274 -12.22 -6.30 -9.92
N PHE A 275 -12.13 -5.61 -8.79
CA PHE A 275 -12.72 -5.96 -7.51
C PHE A 275 -13.74 -4.88 -7.16
N ALA A 276 -15.03 -5.23 -7.24
CA ALA A 276 -16.14 -4.38 -6.85
C ALA A 276 -16.59 -4.74 -5.42
N ASP A 277 -16.96 -3.73 -4.64
CA ASP A 277 -17.33 -3.84 -3.22
C ASP A 277 -16.24 -4.41 -2.26
N PRO A 278 -14.92 -4.20 -2.49
CA PRO A 278 -13.93 -4.54 -1.48
C PRO A 278 -13.74 -3.38 -0.49
N HIS A 279 -13.18 -3.67 0.68
CA HIS A 279 -12.77 -2.63 1.61
C HIS A 279 -11.66 -1.79 0.98
N MET A 280 -12.00 -0.58 0.56
CA MET A 280 -11.03 0.40 0.07
C MET A 280 -10.06 0.77 1.19
N ALA A 281 -8.85 1.18 0.79
CA ALA A 281 -7.79 1.50 1.73
C ALA A 281 -8.15 2.69 2.64
N PRO A 282 -7.46 2.85 3.78
CA PRO A 282 -7.53 4.07 4.58
C PRO A 282 -7.31 5.32 3.73
N PRO A 283 -7.77 6.50 4.19
CA PRO A 283 -7.85 7.74 3.42
C PRO A 283 -6.54 8.16 2.75
N SER A 284 -5.40 7.81 3.35
CA SER A 284 -4.09 8.23 2.88
C SER A 284 -3.05 7.14 3.12
N GLY A 285 -2.00 7.17 2.30
CA GLY A 285 -0.87 6.25 2.39
C GLY A 285 0.39 6.89 1.81
N VAL A 286 1.53 6.23 2.00
CA VAL A 286 2.81 6.69 1.45
C VAL A 286 3.44 5.65 0.55
N MET A 287 3.98 6.10 -0.57
CA MET A 287 4.82 5.31 -1.47
C MET A 287 6.26 5.76 -1.33
N ALA A 288 7.19 4.81 -1.27
CA ALA A 288 8.58 5.08 -0.91
C ALA A 288 9.54 4.44 -1.90
N ARG A 289 10.63 5.14 -2.22
CA ARG A 289 11.84 4.57 -2.83
C ARG A 289 13.02 4.83 -1.93
N ASN A 290 13.68 3.74 -1.53
CA ASN A 290 14.86 3.72 -0.67
C ASN A 290 14.72 4.39 0.71
N TYR A 291 13.54 4.92 1.05
CA TYR A 291 13.31 5.74 2.23
C TYR A 291 13.77 5.13 3.56
N CYS A 292 14.69 5.81 4.22
CA CYS A 292 15.04 5.60 5.61
C CYS A 292 14.99 6.92 6.39
N ARG A 293 14.19 6.97 7.46
CA ARG A 293 14.05 8.19 8.29
C ARG A 293 15.33 8.53 9.08
N VAL A 294 16.25 7.58 9.19
CA VAL A 294 17.45 7.70 10.03
C VAL A 294 18.73 7.34 9.30
N GLY A 295 18.73 6.86 8.06
CA GLY A 295 19.96 6.39 7.40
C GLY A 295 20.43 7.29 6.27
N ALA A 296 21.73 7.56 6.18
CA ALA A 296 22.37 7.76 4.88
C ALA A 296 22.73 6.37 4.34
N LYS A 297 22.27 6.01 3.13
CA LYS A 297 22.59 4.74 2.46
C LYS A 297 23.69 4.92 1.45
#